data_AF-A0A448ZP69-F1
#
_entry.id   AF-A0A448ZP69-F1
#
_cell.length_a   1.000
_cell.length_b   1.000
_cell.length_c   1.000
_cell.angle_alpha   90.00
_cell.angle_beta   90.00
_cell.angle_gamma   90.00
#
_symmetry.space_group_name_H-M   'P 1'
#
loop_
_entity.id
_entity.type
_entity.pdbx_description
1 polymer ?
#
loop_
_entity_poly.entity_id
_entity_poly.type
_entity_poly.pdbx_seq_one_letter_code
_entity_poly.pdbx_strand_id
1 'polypeptide(L)' 'MEEDFSTFAEGSDIPVYKFRGDEDREFVSANLNTESFPTVNVVKADGSVVKYESEDRSPEAIKKFVADTLA' A
#
# COMPACT_ATOMS: atom_id res chain seq x y z
N MET A 1 -6.20 1.83 11.03
CA MET A 1 -5.45 1.91 9.77
C MET A 1 -4.12 2.64 9.91
N GLU A 2 -4.04 3.92 10.30
CA GLU A 2 -2.72 4.59 10.42
C GLU A 2 -1.81 3.94 11.48
N GLU A 3 -2.39 3.52 12.61
CA GLU A 3 -1.67 2.81 13.68
C GLU A 3 -1.29 1.38 13.27
N ASP A 4 -2.23 0.64 12.66
CA ASP A 4 -1.98 -0.71 12.10
C ASP A 4 -0.91 -0.69 11.01
N PHE A 5 -0.92 0.32 10.14
CA PHE A 5 0.04 0.47 9.05
C PHE A 5 1.42 0.88 9.58
N SER A 6 1.48 1.67 10.64
CA SER A 6 2.74 2.01 11.32
C SER A 6 3.33 0.76 12.00
N THR A 7 2.51 -0.04 12.67
CA THR A 7 2.91 -1.33 13.25
C THR A 7 3.44 -2.30 12.19
N PHE A 8 2.76 -2.37 11.02
CA PHE A 8 3.25 -3.15 9.88
C PHE A 8 4.61 -2.64 9.40
N ALA A 9 4.77 -1.32 9.23
CA ALA A 9 6.02 -0.71 8.76
C ALA A 9 7.21 -0.98 9.68
N GLU A 10 7.01 -0.92 11.00
CA GLU A 10 8.06 -1.21 11.99
C GLU A 10 8.50 -2.68 11.99
N GLY A 11 7.59 -3.60 11.65
CA GLY A 11 7.84 -5.05 11.64
C GLY A 11 8.16 -5.64 10.27
N SER A 12 8.40 -4.79 9.25
CA SER A 12 8.57 -5.21 7.86
C SER A 12 10.00 -4.95 7.36
N ASP A 13 10.60 -5.95 6.72
CA ASP A 13 11.89 -5.82 6.03
C ASP A 13 11.79 -5.08 4.68
N ILE A 14 10.56 -4.77 4.22
CA ILE A 14 10.36 -4.00 2.99
C ILE A 14 10.20 -2.50 3.27
N PRO A 15 10.66 -1.61 2.37
CA PRO A 15 10.41 -0.19 2.50
C PRO A 15 8.91 0.13 2.46
N VAL A 16 8.40 0.78 3.49
CA VAL A 16 7.00 1.22 3.58
C VAL A 16 6.95 2.74 3.59
N TYR A 17 6.11 3.32 2.73
CA TYR A 17 5.96 4.77 2.58
C TYR A 17 4.53 5.21 2.78
N LYS A 18 4.35 6.43 3.30
CA LYS A 18 3.07 7.14 3.32
C LYS A 18 3.16 8.29 2.31
N PHE A 19 2.19 8.34 1.39
CA PHE A 19 2.11 9.38 0.37
C PHE A 19 0.84 10.20 0.54
N ARG A 20 0.95 11.54 0.53
CA ARG A 20 -0.18 12.47 0.60
C ARG A 20 -0.85 12.59 -0.77
N GLY A 21 -1.56 11.53 -1.17
CA GLY A 21 -2.21 11.50 -2.49
C GLY A 21 -3.31 12.54 -2.67
N ASP A 22 -3.84 13.13 -1.59
CA ASP A 22 -4.82 14.21 -1.69
C ASP A 22 -4.21 15.52 -2.24
N GLU A 23 -2.91 15.75 -2.03
CA GLU A 23 -2.18 16.91 -2.57
C GLU A 23 -1.80 16.72 -4.04
N ASP A 24 -1.77 15.46 -4.52
CA ASP A 24 -1.30 15.08 -5.85
C ASP A 24 -2.23 14.03 -6.49
N ARG A 25 -3.52 14.39 -6.58
CA ARG A 25 -4.59 13.47 -7.01
C ARG A 25 -4.37 12.94 -8.43
N GLU A 26 -3.90 13.79 -9.35
CA GLU A 26 -3.62 13.38 -10.73
C GLU A 26 -2.56 12.29 -10.79
N PHE A 27 -1.49 12.43 -10.00
CA PHE A 27 -0.41 11.43 -9.95
C PHE A 27 -0.91 10.10 -9.40
N VAL A 28 -1.63 10.09 -8.27
CA VAL A 28 -2.03 8.83 -7.62
C VAL A 28 -3.14 8.11 -8.39
N SER A 29 -4.04 8.83 -9.04
CA SER A 29 -5.05 8.21 -9.89
C SER A 29 -4.44 7.61 -11.16
N ALA A 30 -3.46 8.30 -11.78
CA ALA A 30 -2.82 7.82 -13.00
C ALA A 30 -1.79 6.70 -12.77
N ASN A 31 -1.06 6.72 -11.66
CA ASN A 31 0.11 5.84 -11.45
C ASN A 31 -0.09 4.83 -10.32
N LEU A 32 -0.94 5.12 -9.34
CA LEU A 32 -1.09 4.30 -8.13
C LEU A 32 -2.49 3.67 -7.98
N ASN A 33 -3.27 3.59 -9.06
CA ASN A 33 -4.62 3.01 -9.07
C ASN A 33 -5.51 3.54 -7.92
N THR A 34 -5.33 4.80 -7.55
CA THR A 34 -5.97 5.40 -6.37
C THR A 34 -7.15 6.28 -6.79
N GLU A 35 -8.35 5.80 -6.49
CA GLU A 35 -9.63 6.49 -6.78
C GLU A 35 -10.27 7.05 -5.50
N SER A 36 -9.91 6.49 -4.35
CA SER A 36 -10.40 6.87 -3.03
C SER A 36 -9.30 6.73 -1.98
N PHE A 37 -9.43 7.46 -0.89
CA PHE A 37 -8.50 7.40 0.23
C PHE A 37 -9.20 6.80 1.46
N PRO A 38 -8.48 6.03 2.29
CA PRO A 38 -7.10 5.56 2.10
C PRO A 38 -6.98 4.37 1.12
N THR A 39 -5.89 4.31 0.36
CA THR A 39 -5.54 3.18 -0.54
C THR A 39 -4.15 2.64 -0.20
N VAL A 40 -3.98 1.31 -0.27
CA VAL A 40 -2.70 0.62 -0.07
C VAL A 40 -2.31 -0.04 -1.39
N ASN A 41 -1.06 0.16 -1.80
CA ASN A 41 -0.49 -0.42 -3.01
C ASN A 41 0.86 -1.08 -2.70
N VAL A 42 1.18 -2.14 -3.45
CA VAL A 42 2.54 -2.67 -3.57
C VAL A 42 3.10 -2.21 -4.91
N VAL A 43 4.24 -1.51 -4.87
CA VAL A 43 5.01 -1.14 -6.05
C VAL A 43 6.14 -2.16 -6.18
N LYS A 44 6.13 -2.92 -7.28
CA LYS A 44 7.14 -3.95 -7.57
C LYS A 44 8.39 -3.32 -8.17
N ALA A 45 9.49 -4.08 -8.19
CA ALA A 45 10.78 -3.61 -8.73
C ALA A 45 10.72 -3.27 -10.23
N ASP A 46 9.78 -3.84 -10.99
CA ASP A 46 9.55 -3.53 -12.40
C ASP A 46 8.70 -2.26 -12.61
N GLY A 47 8.27 -1.61 -11.54
CA GLY A 47 7.40 -0.42 -11.56
C GLY A 47 5.92 -0.73 -11.67
N SER A 48 5.52 -2.01 -11.71
CA SER A 48 4.11 -2.39 -11.68
C SER A 48 3.49 -2.13 -10.30
N VAL A 49 2.23 -1.69 -10.28
CA VAL A 49 1.51 -1.34 -9.05
C VAL A 49 0.31 -2.26 -8.87
N VAL A 50 0.26 -2.93 -7.71
CA VAL A 50 -0.82 -3.83 -7.34
C VAL A 50 -1.58 -3.23 -6.15
N LYS A 51 -2.88 -2.99 -6.34
CA LYS A 51 -3.77 -2.40 -5.33
C LYS A 51 -4.24 -3.47 -4.36
N TYR A 52 -4.29 -3.12 -3.07
CA TYR A 52 -4.88 -3.96 -2.05
C TYR A 52 -6.40 -3.76 -1.99
N GLU A 53 -7.15 -4.73 -2.50
CA GLU A 53 -8.61 -4.65 -2.64
C GLU A 53 -9.39 -5.20 -1.44
N SER A 54 -8.73 -5.85 -0.48
CA SER A 54 -9.40 -6.42 0.69
C SER A 54 -9.91 -5.34 1.66
N GLU A 55 -11.03 -5.63 2.31
CA GLU A 55 -11.56 -4.83 3.42
C GLU A 55 -10.80 -5.09 4.73
N ASP A 56 -10.10 -6.23 4.86
CA ASP A 56 -9.31 -6.54 6.05
C ASP A 56 -8.01 -5.73 6.04
N ARG A 57 -7.91 -4.78 6.97
CA ARG A 57 -6.77 -3.85 7.10
C ARG A 57 -5.86 -4.18 8.28
N SER A 58 -5.98 -5.39 8.83
CA SER A 58 -5.12 -5.87 9.89
C SER A 58 -3.65 -5.96 9.40
N PRO A 59 -2.65 -5.72 10.26
CA PRO A 59 -1.23 -5.80 9.87
C PRO A 59 -0.86 -7.14 9.24
N GLU A 60 -1.44 -8.24 9.73
CA GLU A 60 -1.21 -9.60 9.21
C GLU A 60 -1.73 -9.78 7.78
N ALA A 61 -2.91 -9.22 7.48
CA ALA A 61 -3.51 -9.29 6.15
C ALA A 61 -2.69 -8.49 5.12
N ILE A 62 -2.20 -7.30 5.52
CA ILE A 62 -1.31 -6.48 4.70
C ILE A 62 0.03 -7.19 4.48
N LYS A 63 0.60 -7.82 5.52
CA LYS A 63 1.83 -8.59 5.42
C LYS A 63 1.69 -9.78 4.48
N LYS A 64 0.59 -10.51 4.57
CA LYS A 64 0.27 -11.61 3.66
C LYS A 64 0.15 -11.12 2.21
N PHE A 65 -0.57 -10.02 1.98
CA PHE A 65 -0.71 -9.43 0.66
C PHE A 65 0.64 -9.02 0.05
N VAL A 66 1.50 -8.39 0.84
CA VAL A 66 2.86 -8.03 0.42
C VAL A 66 3.66 -9.27 0.03
N ALA A 67 3.65 -10.31 0.87
CA ALA A 67 4.36 -11.55 0.60
C ALA A 67 3.84 -12.24 -0.68
N ASP A 68 2.52 -12.36 -0.83
CA ASP A 68 1.88 -12.98 -2.00
C ASP A 68 2.13 -12.17 -3.30
N THR A 69 2.33 -10.85 -3.19
CA THR A 69 2.55 -9.96 -4.35
C THR A 69 4.00 -9.90 -4.81
N LEU A 70 4.94 -10.03 -3.86
CA LEU A 70 6.39 -9.96 -4.06
C LEU A 70 7.06 -11.33 -4.20
N ALA A 71 6.30 -12.42 -4.04
CA ALA A 71 6.76 -13.80 -4.26
C ALA A 71 7.19 -14.10 -5.70
#